data_AF-A0A5E4R4L9-F1
#
_entry.id   AF-A0A5E4R4L9-F1
#
_cell.length_a   1.000
_cell.length_b   1.000
_cell.length_c   1.000
_cell.angle_alpha   90.00
_cell.angle_beta   90.00
_cell.angle_gamma   90.00
#
_symmetry.space_group_name_H-M   'P 1'
#
loop_
_entity.id
_entity.type
_entity.pdbx_description
1 polymer ?
#
loop_
_entity_poly.entity_id
_entity_poly.type
_entity_poly.pdbx_seq_one_letter_code
_entity_poly.pdbx_strand_id
1 'polypeptide(L)'
;MPTTSKRLLITALIMSGTNDGFQRGSRNWLLHARYVRGESAQCLRHIDELQIRDNNTHKHAHFIQALILADSGRYQDALEKFHACIRLDPQHIEALIQTAKCLFRQGRYQLALDTLLEADRLSQHPDPTLYSALAECAWSLGDIKRGVECARTGVTAGGGERAGALLAKLLVAAGDMDAALQAYDNTLTICLRC
;
A
#
# COMPACT_ATOMS: atom_id res chain seq x y z
N MET A 1 -29.66 -10.58 6.71
CA MET A 1 -30.19 -9.42 7.46
C MET A 1 -29.63 -9.43 8.88
N PRO A 2 -28.53 -8.69 9.15
CA PRO A 2 -28.37 -7.98 10.42
C PRO A 2 -28.33 -6.48 10.13
N THR A 3 -29.35 -5.81 10.63
CA THR A 3 -29.83 -4.47 10.30
C THR A 3 -29.05 -3.38 11.05
N THR A 4 -28.49 -2.43 10.29
CA THR A 4 -28.39 -0.97 10.51
C THR A 4 -27.89 -0.36 11.84
N SER A 5 -27.88 -1.07 12.97
CA SER A 5 -27.61 -0.47 14.29
C SER A 5 -26.11 -0.31 14.59
N LYS A 6 -25.24 -1.20 14.10
CA LYS A 6 -23.76 -1.06 14.29
C LYS A 6 -23.13 0.03 13.41
N ARG A 7 -23.73 0.36 12.26
CA ARG A 7 -23.26 1.47 11.40
C ARG A 7 -23.55 2.84 12.00
N LEU A 8 -24.65 2.98 12.73
CA LEU A 8 -24.99 4.20 13.46
C LEU A 8 -24.19 4.34 14.76
N LEU A 9 -23.82 3.24 15.42
CA LEU A 9 -22.98 3.28 16.62
C LEU A 9 -21.53 3.69 16.35
N ILE A 10 -20.94 3.31 15.21
CA ILE A 10 -19.60 3.82 14.83
C ILE A 10 -19.68 5.33 14.53
N THR A 11 -20.75 5.81 13.91
CA THR A 11 -20.92 7.25 13.66
C THR A 11 -21.25 8.05 14.93
N ALA A 12 -21.89 7.43 15.93
CA ALA A 12 -22.20 8.08 17.21
C ALA A 12 -21.01 8.09 18.19
N LEU A 13 -20.17 7.04 18.26
CA LEU A 13 -18.98 7.03 19.12
C LEU A 13 -17.85 7.96 18.62
N ILE A 14 -17.87 8.37 17.35
CA ILE A 14 -16.94 9.36 16.79
C ILE A 14 -17.20 10.78 17.34
N MET A 15 -18.36 11.03 17.97
CA MET A 15 -18.75 12.36 18.44
C MET A 15 -18.21 12.73 19.83
N SER A 16 -17.80 11.80 20.69
CA SER A 16 -17.50 12.09 22.11
C SER A 16 -16.13 11.59 22.58
N GLY A 17 -15.13 12.50 22.57
CA GLY A 17 -13.83 12.38 23.26
C GLY A 17 -12.89 11.32 22.67
N THR A 18 -11.60 11.52 22.47
CA THR A 18 -10.62 12.36 23.15
C THR A 18 -9.41 12.58 22.24
N ASN A 19 -8.89 13.80 22.24
CA ASN A 19 -7.49 14.21 22.13
C ASN A 19 -6.45 13.17 21.63
N ASP A 20 -6.32 13.00 20.31
CA ASP A 20 -5.06 13.01 19.54
C ASP A 20 -5.35 12.69 18.05
N GLY A 21 -4.82 13.52 17.13
CA GLY A 21 -4.62 13.15 15.71
C GLY A 21 -5.80 13.20 14.71
N PHE A 22 -7.07 13.20 15.12
CA PHE A 22 -8.19 13.27 14.15
C PHE A 22 -8.70 14.69 13.94
N GLN A 23 -8.05 15.46 13.05
CA GLN A 23 -8.60 16.75 12.62
C GLN A 23 -9.93 16.53 11.89
N ARG A 24 -11.05 16.80 12.58
CA ARG A 24 -12.41 16.86 12.00
C ARG A 24 -12.52 17.81 10.78
N GLY A 25 -11.52 18.65 10.52
CA GLY A 25 -11.43 19.55 9.36
C GLY A 25 -10.69 19.04 8.12
N SER A 26 -9.88 17.97 8.20
CA SER A 26 -8.97 17.59 7.11
C SER A 26 -9.68 16.91 5.91
N ARG A 27 -10.93 16.43 6.07
CA ARG A 27 -11.71 15.74 5.02
C ARG A 27 -10.96 14.57 4.31
N ASN A 28 -9.86 14.06 4.87
CA ASN A 28 -9.09 12.93 4.32
C ASN A 28 -9.94 11.71 4.04
N TRP A 29 -10.83 11.38 4.98
CA TRP A 29 -11.77 10.27 4.84
C TRP A 29 -12.66 10.42 3.59
N LEU A 30 -13.04 11.65 3.21
CA LEU A 30 -13.87 11.92 2.05
C LEU A 30 -13.08 11.69 0.75
N LEU A 31 -11.83 12.14 0.69
CA LEU A 31 -10.95 11.89 -0.46
C LEU A 31 -10.77 10.38 -0.66
N HIS A 32 -10.40 9.68 0.40
CA HIS A 32 -10.22 8.23 0.35
C HIS A 32 -11.52 7.50 -0.01
N ALA A 33 -12.66 7.87 0.58
CA ALA A 33 -13.94 7.25 0.27
C ALA A 33 -14.35 7.44 -1.20
N ARG A 34 -14.12 8.63 -1.78
CA ARG A 34 -14.41 8.90 -3.19
C ARG A 34 -13.47 8.15 -4.12
N TYR A 35 -12.20 8.07 -3.77
CA TYR A 35 -11.21 7.26 -4.49
C TYR A 35 -11.63 5.79 -4.54
N VAL A 36 -11.95 5.18 -3.39
CA VAL A 36 -12.38 3.77 -3.32
C VAL A 36 -13.67 3.52 -4.09
N ARG A 37 -14.56 4.51 -4.20
CA ARG A 37 -15.79 4.43 -5.00
C ARG A 37 -15.56 4.60 -6.51
N GLY A 38 -14.35 4.93 -6.94
CA GLY A 38 -14.02 5.22 -8.34
C GLY A 38 -14.54 6.57 -8.83
N GLU A 39 -14.93 7.47 -7.92
CA GLU A 39 -15.42 8.81 -8.26
C GLU A 39 -14.25 9.78 -8.57
N SER A 40 -13.32 9.38 -9.43
CA SER A 40 -12.03 10.06 -9.64
C SER A 40 -12.19 11.53 -10.04
N ALA A 41 -13.16 11.87 -10.90
CA ALA A 41 -13.41 13.25 -11.31
C ALA A 41 -13.92 14.15 -10.16
N GLN A 42 -14.72 13.60 -9.24
CA GLN A 42 -15.17 14.34 -8.06
C GLN A 42 -14.04 14.46 -7.03
N CYS A 43 -13.24 13.40 -6.88
CA CYS A 43 -12.10 13.38 -5.98
C CYS A 43 -11.05 14.41 -6.40
N LEU A 44 -10.70 14.50 -7.69
CA LEU A 44 -9.76 15.50 -8.22
C LEU A 44 -10.25 16.93 -8.00
N ARG A 45 -11.54 17.23 -8.24
CA ARG A 45 -12.10 18.57 -7.96
C ARG A 45 -11.94 18.96 -6.49
N HIS A 46 -12.22 18.04 -5.57
CA HIS A 46 -12.02 18.32 -4.14
C HIS A 46 -10.55 18.42 -3.74
N ILE A 47 -9.66 17.68 -4.40
CA ILE A 47 -8.21 17.82 -4.21
C ILE A 47 -7.76 19.22 -4.62
N ASP A 48 -8.21 19.72 -5.77
CA ASP A 48 -7.85 21.05 -6.27
C ASP A 48 -8.35 22.15 -5.31
N GLU A 49 -9.60 22.06 -4.83
CA GLU A 49 -10.16 22.97 -3.82
C GLU A 49 -9.32 22.99 -2.52
N LEU A 50 -8.92 21.82 -2.04
CA LEU A 50 -8.10 21.70 -0.82
C LEU A 50 -6.67 22.22 -1.04
N GLN A 51 -6.07 21.92 -2.20
CA GLN A 51 -4.72 22.40 -2.52
C GLN A 51 -4.68 23.92 -2.68
N ILE A 52 -5.70 24.55 -3.26
CA ILE A 52 -5.80 26.02 -3.32
C ILE A 52 -5.93 26.61 -1.91
N ARG A 53 -6.79 26.04 -1.08
CA ARG A 53 -7.03 26.52 0.29
C ARG A 53 -5.79 26.42 1.18
N ASP A 54 -5.08 25.29 1.08
CA ASP A 54 -3.93 24.98 1.93
C ASP A 54 -2.59 25.33 1.25
N ASN A 55 -2.63 26.13 0.18
CA ASN A 55 -1.46 26.58 -0.58
C ASN A 55 -0.50 25.43 -0.94
N ASN A 56 -1.05 24.33 -1.47
CA ASN A 56 -0.34 23.11 -1.88
C ASN A 56 0.37 22.32 -0.76
N THR A 57 0.08 22.59 0.52
CA THR A 57 0.73 21.89 1.65
C THR A 57 -0.03 20.66 2.14
N HIS A 58 -1.18 20.34 1.54
CA HIS A 58 -1.99 19.19 1.97
C HIS A 58 -1.41 17.85 1.49
N LYS A 59 -0.61 17.19 2.33
CA LYS A 59 0.06 15.90 2.02
C LYS A 59 -0.88 14.79 1.54
N HIS A 60 -1.99 14.55 2.24
CA HIS A 60 -2.94 13.48 1.88
C HIS A 60 -3.65 13.74 0.55
N ALA A 61 -3.87 15.00 0.17
CA ALA A 61 -4.44 15.35 -1.13
C ALA A 61 -3.47 14.99 -2.27
N HIS A 62 -2.17 15.28 -2.11
CA HIS A 62 -1.13 14.82 -3.05
C HIS A 62 -1.07 13.29 -3.14
N PHE A 63 -1.17 12.60 -2.01
CA PHE A 63 -1.19 11.13 -1.98
C PHE A 63 -2.36 10.52 -2.75
N ILE A 64 -3.60 10.97 -2.50
CA ILE A 64 -4.78 10.46 -3.21
C ILE A 64 -4.73 10.85 -4.70
N GLN A 65 -4.24 12.05 -5.03
CA GLN A 65 -4.03 12.46 -6.42
C GLN A 65 -3.04 11.52 -7.13
N ALA A 66 -1.94 11.16 -6.46
CA ALA A 66 -0.95 10.23 -6.98
C ALA A 66 -1.53 8.84 -7.23
N LEU A 67 -2.36 8.33 -6.31
CA LEU A 67 -3.07 7.05 -6.48
C LEU A 67 -3.99 7.07 -7.71
N ILE A 68 -4.79 8.12 -7.88
CA ILE A 68 -5.68 8.27 -9.06
C ILE A 68 -4.86 8.28 -10.36
N LEU A 69 -3.72 8.98 -10.37
CA LEU A 69 -2.83 9.03 -11.52
C LEU A 69 -2.20 7.66 -11.81
N ALA A 70 -1.73 6.95 -10.78
CA ALA A 70 -1.16 5.61 -10.91
C ALA A 70 -2.17 4.60 -11.46
N ASP A 71 -3.42 4.63 -10.98
CA ASP A 71 -4.51 3.79 -11.47
C ASP A 71 -4.87 4.09 -12.93
N SER A 72 -4.74 5.35 -13.36
CA SER A 72 -4.90 5.75 -14.76
C SER A 72 -3.69 5.42 -15.66
N GLY A 73 -2.65 4.77 -15.13
CA GLY A 73 -1.43 4.42 -15.85
C GLY A 73 -0.45 5.58 -16.06
N ARG A 74 -0.76 6.77 -15.53
CA ARG A 74 0.08 7.97 -15.61
C ARG A 74 1.16 7.95 -14.54
N TYR A 75 2.05 6.96 -14.62
CA TYR A 75 3.03 6.68 -13.56
C TYR A 75 4.00 7.84 -13.31
N GLN A 76 4.42 8.57 -14.33
CA GLN A 76 5.37 9.68 -14.16
C GLN A 76 4.74 10.83 -13.37
N ASP A 77 3.51 11.20 -13.71
CA ASP A 77 2.76 12.24 -12.99
C ASP A 77 2.44 11.79 -11.56
N ALA A 78 2.15 10.50 -11.36
CA ALA A 78 1.95 9.93 -10.03
C ALA A 78 3.20 10.07 -9.16
N LEU A 79 4.39 9.79 -9.71
CA LEU A 79 5.66 9.96 -9.00
C LEU A 79 5.89 11.39 -8.54
N GLU A 80 5.59 12.39 -9.38
CA GLU A 80 5.70 13.80 -8.99
C GLU A 80 4.84 14.14 -7.77
N LYS A 81 3.61 13.62 -7.73
CA LYS A 81 2.68 13.80 -6.63
C LYS A 81 3.07 13.00 -5.38
N PHE A 82 3.58 11.78 -5.53
CA PHE A 82 4.15 11.04 -4.41
C PHE A 82 5.37 11.75 -3.82
N HIS A 83 6.27 12.29 -4.66
CA HIS A 83 7.39 13.09 -4.18
C HIS A 83 6.94 14.36 -3.46
N ALA A 84 5.87 15.03 -3.91
CA ALA A 84 5.28 16.14 -3.17
C ALA A 84 4.76 15.70 -1.80
N CYS A 85 4.11 14.54 -1.71
CA CYS A 85 3.69 13.95 -0.44
C CYS A 85 4.89 13.65 0.48
N ILE A 86 5.92 13.00 -0.03
CA ILE A 86 7.13 12.61 0.75
C ILE A 86 7.91 13.84 1.21
N ARG A 87 7.97 14.92 0.42
CA ARG A 87 8.59 16.20 0.87
C ARG A 87 7.86 16.81 2.06
N LEU A 88 6.54 16.66 2.12
CA LEU A 88 5.71 17.17 3.22
C LEU A 88 5.70 16.21 4.42
N ASP A 89 5.90 14.92 4.19
CA ASP A 89 5.95 13.87 5.21
C ASP A 89 6.96 12.78 4.82
N PRO A 90 8.24 12.94 5.21
CA PRO A 90 9.31 12.02 4.85
C PRO A 90 9.14 10.61 5.41
N GLN A 91 8.31 10.44 6.44
CA GLN A 91 8.08 9.15 7.11
C GLN A 91 6.83 8.43 6.56
N HIS A 92 6.29 8.89 5.43
CA HIS A 92 5.07 8.32 4.85
C HIS A 92 5.35 7.01 4.09
N ILE A 93 5.45 5.90 4.84
CA ILE A 93 5.78 4.55 4.35
C ILE A 93 4.89 4.14 3.16
N GLU A 94 3.58 4.41 3.23
CA GLU A 94 2.65 4.03 2.17
C GLU A 94 2.97 4.73 0.83
N ALA A 95 3.39 6.01 0.85
CA ALA A 95 3.80 6.72 -0.36
C ALA A 95 5.10 6.17 -0.94
N LEU A 96 6.04 5.74 -0.11
CA LEU A 96 7.26 5.08 -0.57
C LEU A 96 6.93 3.74 -1.26
N ILE A 97 6.05 2.92 -0.67
CA ILE A 97 5.59 1.66 -1.27
C ILE A 97 4.90 1.93 -2.63
N GLN A 98 4.03 2.93 -2.71
CA GLN A 98 3.34 3.25 -3.97
C GLN A 98 4.28 3.87 -5.03
N THR A 99 5.27 4.65 -4.61
CA THR A 99 6.36 5.15 -5.46
C THR A 99 7.13 4.00 -6.07
N ALA A 100 7.53 3.03 -5.25
CA ALA A 100 8.22 1.83 -5.71
C ALA A 100 7.38 0.99 -6.68
N LYS A 101 6.08 0.83 -6.42
CA LYS A 101 5.16 0.17 -7.37
C LYS A 101 5.09 0.90 -8.71
N CYS A 102 5.05 2.22 -8.72
CA CYS A 102 5.08 3.01 -9.95
C CYS A 102 6.41 2.82 -10.70
N LEU A 103 7.54 2.87 -9.99
CA LEU A 103 8.88 2.62 -10.56
C LEU A 103 9.00 1.21 -11.14
N PHE A 104 8.46 0.21 -10.45
CA PHE A 104 8.39 -1.18 -10.90
C PHE A 104 7.61 -1.30 -12.21
N ARG A 105 6.44 -0.65 -12.32
CA ARG A 105 5.63 -0.63 -13.54
C ARG A 105 6.32 0.08 -14.72
N GLN A 106 7.23 1.01 -14.43
CA GLN A 106 8.10 1.64 -15.43
C GLN A 106 9.35 0.80 -15.77
N GLY A 107 9.53 -0.39 -15.19
CA GLY A 107 10.70 -1.25 -15.40
C GLY A 107 11.96 -0.80 -14.65
N ARG A 108 11.85 0.19 -13.76
CA ARG A 108 12.97 0.73 -12.97
C ARG A 108 13.15 -0.06 -11.67
N TYR A 109 13.46 -1.35 -11.81
CA TYR A 109 13.46 -2.31 -10.69
C TYR A 109 14.47 -1.97 -9.59
N GLN A 110 15.65 -1.47 -9.94
CA GLN A 110 16.68 -1.11 -8.96
C GLN A 110 16.22 0.07 -8.08
N LEU A 111 15.69 1.13 -8.70
CA LEU A 111 15.16 2.28 -7.95
C LEU A 111 13.95 1.89 -7.09
N ALA A 112 13.10 0.98 -7.59
CA ALA A 112 11.99 0.45 -6.81
C ALA A 112 12.49 -0.28 -5.56
N LEU A 113 13.52 -1.14 -5.70
CA LEU A 113 14.13 -1.84 -4.58
C LEU A 113 14.72 -0.87 -3.56
N ASP A 114 15.50 0.12 -3.99
CA ASP A 114 16.11 1.11 -3.10
C ASP A 114 15.05 1.90 -2.31
N THR A 115 13.95 2.28 -2.98
CA THR A 115 12.81 2.97 -2.35
C THR A 115 12.10 2.09 -1.32
N LEU A 116 11.95 0.79 -1.58
CA LEU A 116 11.34 -0.15 -0.64
C LEU A 116 12.26 -0.41 0.57
N LEU A 117 13.58 -0.44 0.37
CA LEU A 117 14.53 -0.55 1.48
C LEU A 117 14.51 0.68 2.36
N GLU A 118 14.26 1.87 1.80
CA GLU A 118 14.01 3.08 2.60
C GLU A 118 12.72 2.95 3.43
N ALA A 119 11.64 2.44 2.81
CA ALA A 119 10.39 2.18 3.52
C ALA A 119 10.56 1.15 4.66
N ASP A 120 11.37 0.11 4.46
CA ASP A 120 11.68 -0.90 5.48
C ASP A 120 12.46 -0.32 6.66
N ARG A 121 13.43 0.57 6.42
CA ARG A 121 14.16 1.28 7.49
C ARG A 121 13.26 2.15 8.37
N LEU A 122 12.19 2.67 7.79
CA LEU A 122 11.22 3.51 8.50
C LEU A 122 10.14 2.68 9.21
N SER A 123 9.96 1.42 8.81
CA SER A 123 8.97 0.54 9.39
C SER A 123 9.44 -0.01 10.75
N GLN A 124 8.54 0.01 11.73
CA GLN A 124 8.80 -0.58 13.05
C GLN A 124 8.49 -2.08 13.08
N HIS A 125 7.63 -2.54 12.17
CA HIS A 125 7.18 -3.92 12.08
C HIS A 125 7.18 -4.39 10.63
N PRO A 126 7.38 -5.69 10.38
CA PRO A 126 7.28 -6.22 9.03
C PRO A 126 5.86 -6.00 8.47
N ASP A 127 5.73 -5.20 7.41
CA ASP A 127 4.48 -5.02 6.68
C ASP A 127 4.41 -6.04 5.54
N PRO A 128 3.38 -6.91 5.49
CA PRO A 128 3.24 -7.88 4.42
C PRO A 128 3.25 -7.28 3.01
N THR A 129 2.68 -6.08 2.84
CA THR A 129 2.59 -5.43 1.53
C THR A 129 3.95 -4.93 1.06
N LEU A 130 4.76 -4.41 1.98
CA LEU A 130 6.14 -4.00 1.74
C LEU A 130 7.01 -5.20 1.34
N TYR A 131 6.96 -6.27 2.12
CA TYR A 131 7.77 -7.47 1.87
C TYR A 131 7.36 -8.23 0.60
N SER A 132 6.07 -8.20 0.25
CA SER A 132 5.60 -8.71 -1.04
C SER A 132 6.18 -7.88 -2.21
N ALA A 133 6.21 -6.55 -2.09
CA ALA A 133 6.80 -5.70 -3.11
C ALA A 133 8.33 -5.87 -3.21
N LEU A 134 9.03 -6.04 -2.08
CA LEU A 134 10.47 -6.36 -2.05
C LEU A 134 10.75 -7.68 -2.77
N ALA A 135 9.94 -8.70 -2.52
CA ALA A 135 10.06 -10.00 -3.16
C ALA A 135 9.89 -9.93 -4.68
N GLU A 136 8.87 -9.20 -5.17
CA GLU A 136 8.65 -8.97 -6.60
C GLU A 136 9.80 -8.22 -7.27
N CYS A 137 10.35 -7.20 -6.59
CA CYS A 137 11.49 -6.43 -7.08
C CYS A 137 12.76 -7.30 -7.17
N ALA A 138 13.07 -8.06 -6.11
CA ALA A 138 14.22 -8.95 -6.08
C ALA A 138 14.14 -10.04 -7.16
N TRP A 139 12.96 -10.61 -7.35
CA TRP A 139 12.72 -11.58 -8.42
C TRP A 139 12.94 -10.99 -9.81
N SER A 140 12.45 -9.77 -10.05
CA SER A 140 12.61 -9.08 -11.34
C SER A 140 14.06 -8.67 -11.63
N LEU A 141 14.89 -8.53 -10.59
CA LEU A 141 16.33 -8.32 -10.70
C LEU A 141 17.13 -9.64 -10.86
N GLY A 142 16.46 -10.79 -10.81
CA GLY A 142 17.08 -12.12 -10.93
C GLY A 142 17.57 -12.71 -9.62
N ASP A 143 17.42 -12.01 -8.49
CA ASP A 143 17.77 -12.54 -7.16
C ASP A 143 16.60 -13.34 -6.57
N ILE A 144 16.45 -14.56 -7.07
CA ILE A 144 15.39 -15.48 -6.65
C ILE A 144 15.52 -15.81 -5.15
N LYS A 145 16.74 -15.93 -4.63
CA LYS A 145 16.99 -16.29 -3.22
C LYS A 145 16.44 -15.22 -2.28
N ARG A 146 16.79 -13.95 -2.52
CA ARG A 146 16.26 -12.83 -1.74
C ARG A 146 14.76 -12.68 -1.93
N GLY A 147 14.26 -12.88 -3.15
CA GLY A 147 12.83 -12.86 -3.44
C GLY A 147 12.05 -13.83 -2.56
N VAL A 148 12.51 -15.08 -2.45
CA VAL A 148 11.90 -16.11 -1.61
C VAL A 148 11.97 -15.75 -0.13
N GLU A 149 13.10 -15.22 0.35
CA GLU A 149 13.26 -14.78 1.74
C GLU A 149 12.27 -13.66 2.09
N CYS A 150 12.18 -12.61 1.27
CA CYS A 150 11.23 -11.52 1.46
C CYS A 150 9.77 -12.00 1.36
N ALA A 151 9.46 -12.96 0.51
CA ALA A 151 8.12 -13.51 0.44
C ALA A 151 7.77 -14.32 1.70
N ARG A 152 8.73 -15.09 2.26
CA ARG A 152 8.52 -15.79 3.55
C ARG A 152 8.26 -14.80 4.68
N THR A 153 9.03 -13.73 4.78
CA THR A 153 8.82 -12.72 5.83
C THR A 153 7.44 -12.06 5.67
N GLY A 154 7.01 -11.76 4.45
CA GLY A 154 5.66 -11.25 4.16
C GLY A 154 4.53 -12.20 4.58
N VAL A 155 4.72 -13.52 4.43
CA VAL A 155 3.77 -14.52 4.92
C VAL A 155 3.75 -14.54 6.45
N THR A 156 4.92 -14.56 7.10
CA THR A 156 5.00 -14.55 8.58
C THR A 156 4.44 -13.28 9.20
N ALA A 157 4.48 -12.16 8.47
CA ALA A 157 3.91 -10.88 8.87
C ALA A 157 2.37 -10.84 8.77
N GLY A 158 1.73 -11.90 8.27
CA GLY A 158 0.27 -11.97 8.14
C GLY A 158 -0.28 -11.57 6.76
N GLY A 159 0.52 -11.68 5.69
CA GLY A 159 0.11 -11.33 4.32
C GLY A 159 -0.97 -12.21 3.68
N GLY A 160 -1.51 -13.17 4.43
CA GLY A 160 -2.60 -14.05 4.02
C GLY A 160 -2.32 -14.81 2.71
N GLU A 161 -3.38 -15.06 1.95
CA GLU A 161 -3.33 -15.80 0.69
C GLU A 161 -2.43 -15.14 -0.36
N ARG A 162 -2.45 -13.79 -0.46
CA ARG A 162 -1.69 -13.07 -1.49
C ARG A 162 -0.18 -13.24 -1.32
N ALA A 163 0.33 -13.05 -0.10
CA ALA A 163 1.76 -13.27 0.18
C ALA A 163 2.12 -14.76 0.02
N GLY A 164 1.21 -15.65 0.38
CA GLY A 164 1.33 -17.09 0.19
C GLY A 164 1.51 -17.51 -1.26
N ALA A 165 0.62 -17.03 -2.12
CA ALA A 165 0.65 -17.29 -3.56
C ALA A 165 1.93 -16.75 -4.20
N LEU A 166 2.41 -15.57 -3.77
CA LEU A 166 3.68 -15.01 -4.22
C LEU A 166 4.86 -15.88 -3.81
N LEU A 167 4.92 -16.32 -2.55
CA LEU A 167 5.97 -17.22 -2.06
C LEU A 167 6.00 -18.52 -2.86
N ALA A 168 4.86 -19.15 -3.06
CA ALA A 168 4.78 -20.40 -3.80
C ALA A 168 5.25 -20.24 -5.26
N LYS A 169 4.84 -19.14 -5.92
CA LYS A 169 5.30 -18.80 -7.27
C LYS A 169 6.83 -18.65 -7.34
N LEU A 170 7.43 -18.01 -6.34
CA LEU A 170 8.88 -17.82 -6.29
C LEU A 170 9.65 -19.11 -5.98
N LEU A 171 9.08 -20.01 -5.15
CA LEU A 171 9.67 -21.32 -4.86
C LEU A 171 9.66 -22.24 -6.09
N VAL A 172 8.56 -22.22 -6.86
CA VAL A 172 8.50 -22.91 -8.17
C VAL A 172 9.57 -22.36 -9.11
N ALA A 173 9.75 -21.05 -9.16
CA ALA A 173 10.80 -20.43 -9.97
C ALA A 173 12.22 -20.77 -9.49
N ALA A 174 12.39 -21.04 -8.19
CA ALA A 174 13.65 -21.50 -7.61
C ALA A 174 13.95 -22.99 -7.86
N GLY A 175 12.97 -23.75 -8.38
CA GLY A 175 13.07 -25.20 -8.60
C GLY A 175 12.79 -26.04 -7.34
N ASP A 176 12.35 -25.41 -6.25
CA ASP A 176 12.17 -26.04 -4.94
C ASP A 176 10.70 -26.45 -4.75
N MET A 177 10.30 -27.50 -5.47
CA MET A 177 8.89 -27.92 -5.57
C MET A 177 8.30 -28.42 -4.24
N ASP A 178 9.10 -29.11 -3.42
CA ASP A 178 8.65 -29.62 -2.12
C ASP A 178 8.31 -28.48 -1.16
N ALA A 179 9.14 -27.45 -1.13
CA ALA A 179 8.90 -26.24 -0.36
C ALA A 179 7.68 -25.47 -0.87
N ALA A 180 7.45 -25.45 -2.19
CA ALA A 180 6.29 -24.80 -2.78
C ALA A 180 4.97 -25.46 -2.35
N LEU A 181 4.90 -26.80 -2.34
CA LEU A 181 3.71 -27.54 -1.90
C LEU A 181 3.41 -27.28 -0.41
N GLN A 182 4.43 -27.31 0.45
CA GLN A 182 4.28 -26.98 1.86
C GLN A 182 3.79 -25.54 2.07
N ALA A 183 4.28 -24.58 1.26
CA ALA A 183 3.82 -23.20 1.33
C ALA A 183 2.33 -23.09 0.95
N TYR A 184 1.88 -23.80 -0.09
CA TYR A 184 0.46 -23.85 -0.48
C TYR A 184 -0.42 -24.43 0.64
N ASP A 185 -0.05 -25.58 1.20
CA ASP A 185 -0.81 -26.23 2.27
C ASP A 185 -0.95 -25.32 3.51
N ASN A 186 0.13 -24.63 3.88
CA ASN A 186 0.14 -23.68 4.97
C ASN A 186 -0.81 -22.49 4.71
N THR A 187 -0.82 -21.97 3.48
CA THR A 187 -1.68 -20.82 3.13
C THR A 187 -3.16 -21.19 3.12
N LEU A 188 -3.50 -22.37 2.60
CA LEU A 188 -4.86 -22.90 2.60
C LEU A 188 -5.35 -23.18 4.04
N THR A 189 -4.49 -23.72 4.90
CA THR A 189 -4.82 -23.99 6.30
C THR A 189 -5.09 -22.72 7.09
N ILE A 190 -4.37 -21.64 6.81
CA ILE A 190 -4.61 -20.32 7.42
C ILE A 190 -5.96 -19.75 6.96
N CYS A 191 -6.29 -19.86 5.67
CA CYS A 191 -7.58 -19.40 5.14
C CYS A 191 -8.78 -20.19 5.68
N LEU A 192 -8.66 -21.50 5.92
CA LEU A 192 -9.74 -22.34 6.42
C LEU A 192 -10.07 -22.12 7.91
N ARG A 193 -9.25 -21.35 8.65
CA ARG A 193 -9.45 -21.04 10.07
C ARG A 193 -10.07 -19.65 10.34
N CYS A 194 -10.32 -18.84 9.29
CA CYS A 194 -10.97 -17.53 9.38
C CYS A 194 -12.43 -17.61 8.94
#